data_AF-A0A2N8PUM1-F1
#
_entry.id   AF-A0A2N8PUM1-F1
#
_cell.length_a   1.000
_cell.length_b   1.000
_cell.length_c   1.000
_cell.angle_alpha   90.00
_cell.angle_beta   90.00
_cell.angle_gamma   90.00
#
_symmetry.space_group_name_H-M   'P 1'
#
loop_
_entity.id
_entity.type
_entity.pdbx_description
1 polymer ?
#
loop_
_entity_poly.entity_id
_entity_poly.type
_entity_poly.pdbx_seq_one_letter_code
_entity_poly.pdbx_strand_id
1 'polypeptide(L)'
;MCLEKYTKIIEEMYNEQESESMDVKVANSGIRNIRMAAIINDYLQRISGSEIIVTGGLSIEFYTRGGYNTQDIDFITPAEKELAKVLEDLGFKKEAKYWIHEKLEIVLELVANIPFDGIYKEPLSYTTQDGFKINFSNVNDMLIDRIRGLLHWGYKDYGKWVLELLELHYEALDFDYLNEQLSDEEREILDQYIKIYDAKGASEYFNYSIKQKLDEKNILYSESDETEFSFLAFPLKNGAKTDIGPYFGLLLKPNLGILLYNEDDDTFERVESTILIHLIEKYGEPFATILKIIEEVSYND
;
A
#
# COMPACT_ATOMS: atom_id res chain seq x y z
N MET A 1 15.30 -35.34 -10.65
CA MET A 1 14.83 -34.03 -10.14
C MET A 1 15.94 -33.04 -10.46
N CYS A 2 15.72 -32.09 -11.36
CA CYS A 2 16.82 -31.30 -11.93
C CYS A 2 16.97 -29.99 -11.14
N LEU A 3 17.58 -30.07 -9.95
CA LEU A 3 17.98 -28.88 -9.17
C LEU A 3 18.79 -27.91 -10.04
N GLU A 4 19.60 -28.46 -10.96
CA GLU A 4 20.33 -27.70 -11.99
C GLU A 4 19.43 -26.77 -12.82
N LYS A 5 18.17 -27.15 -13.11
CA LYS A 5 17.23 -26.28 -13.83
C LYS A 5 16.92 -25.03 -13.00
N TYR A 6 16.61 -25.19 -11.71
CA TYR A 6 16.31 -24.06 -10.83
C TYR A 6 17.54 -23.19 -10.61
N THR A 7 18.69 -23.81 -10.32
CA THR A 7 19.95 -23.09 -10.13
C THR A 7 20.31 -22.24 -11.35
N LYS A 8 20.14 -22.77 -12.57
CA LYS A 8 20.40 -22.01 -13.80
C LYS A 8 19.51 -20.77 -13.93
N ILE A 9 18.23 -20.87 -13.57
CA ILE A 9 17.29 -19.74 -13.62
C ILE A 9 17.63 -18.72 -12.53
N ILE A 10 17.98 -19.17 -11.33
CA ILE A 10 18.42 -18.29 -10.23
C ILE A 10 19.72 -17.55 -10.59
N GLU A 11 20.67 -18.22 -11.26
CA GLU A 11 21.89 -17.59 -11.77
C GLU A 11 21.58 -16.55 -12.86
N GLU A 12 20.63 -16.81 -13.76
CA GLU A 12 20.14 -15.83 -14.73
C GLU A 12 19.55 -14.60 -14.03
N MET A 13 18.64 -14.80 -13.08
CA MET A 13 18.02 -13.72 -12.28
C MET A 13 19.06 -12.87 -11.56
N TYR A 14 20.13 -13.49 -11.06
CA TYR A 14 21.23 -12.79 -10.39
C TYR A 14 22.06 -11.96 -11.37
N ASN A 15 22.40 -12.52 -12.53
CA ASN A 15 23.14 -11.77 -13.56
C ASN A 15 22.33 -10.59 -14.10
N GLU A 16 21.01 -10.75 -14.25
CA GLU A 16 20.10 -9.66 -14.58
C GLU A 16 20.16 -8.58 -13.51
N GLN A 17 19.93 -8.94 -12.23
CA GLN A 17 20.02 -8.00 -11.10
C GLN A 17 21.33 -7.21 -11.09
N GLU A 18 22.47 -7.88 -11.19
CA GLU A 18 23.78 -7.24 -11.11
C GLU A 18 24.05 -6.26 -12.27
N SER A 19 23.37 -6.42 -13.39
CA SER A 19 23.47 -5.52 -14.53
C SER A 19 22.58 -4.28 -14.43
N GLU A 20 21.62 -4.27 -13.51
CA GLU A 20 20.63 -3.21 -13.33
C GLU A 20 21.18 -2.04 -12.50
N SER A 21 20.74 -0.81 -12.82
CA SER A 21 20.90 0.33 -11.93
C SER A 21 20.03 0.14 -10.67
N MET A 22 20.31 0.89 -9.61
CA MET A 22 19.54 0.77 -8.36
C MET A 22 18.04 0.98 -8.55
N ASP A 23 17.63 1.99 -9.33
CA ASP A 23 16.20 2.26 -9.59
C ASP A 23 15.53 1.10 -10.34
N VAL A 24 16.26 0.46 -11.26
CA VAL A 24 15.75 -0.70 -12.01
C VAL A 24 15.72 -1.94 -11.13
N LYS A 25 16.71 -2.13 -10.24
CA LYS A 25 16.71 -3.23 -9.25
C LYS A 25 15.46 -3.19 -8.39
N VAL A 26 15.10 -2.00 -7.90
CA VAL A 26 13.89 -1.77 -7.10
C VAL A 26 12.63 -2.01 -7.94
N ALA A 27 12.54 -1.42 -9.13
CA ALA A 27 11.37 -1.61 -10.00
C ALA A 27 11.12 -3.07 -10.41
N ASN A 28 12.19 -3.87 -10.52
CA ASN A 28 12.11 -5.28 -10.90
C ASN A 28 12.00 -6.25 -9.71
N SER A 29 12.03 -5.76 -8.45
CA SER A 29 12.04 -6.64 -7.27
C SER A 29 10.81 -7.54 -7.20
N GLY A 30 9.61 -7.01 -7.44
CA GLY A 30 8.37 -7.79 -7.45
C GLY A 30 8.39 -8.93 -8.48
N ILE A 31 8.83 -8.64 -9.71
CA ILE A 31 8.95 -9.67 -10.76
C ILE A 31 9.95 -10.76 -10.32
N ARG A 32 11.08 -10.36 -9.72
CA ARG A 32 12.11 -11.30 -9.22
C ARG A 32 11.56 -12.17 -8.09
N ASN A 33 10.79 -11.58 -7.18
CA ASN A 33 10.14 -12.26 -6.07
C ASN A 33 9.08 -13.26 -6.56
N ILE A 34 8.27 -12.89 -7.54
CA ILE A 34 7.27 -13.78 -8.16
C ILE A 34 7.94 -14.96 -8.87
N ARG A 35 9.04 -14.71 -9.62
CA ARG A 35 9.83 -15.79 -10.25
C ARG A 35 10.38 -16.75 -9.21
N MET A 36 10.99 -16.22 -8.14
CA MET A 36 11.51 -17.03 -7.04
C MET A 36 10.41 -17.85 -6.35
N ALA A 37 9.26 -17.24 -6.06
CA ALA A 37 8.13 -17.92 -5.44
C ALA A 37 7.62 -19.09 -6.29
N ALA A 38 7.53 -18.92 -7.62
CA ALA A 38 7.12 -19.98 -8.52
C ALA A 38 8.15 -21.13 -8.62
N ILE A 39 9.46 -20.82 -8.56
CA ILE A 39 10.53 -21.83 -8.49
C ILE A 39 10.38 -22.65 -7.21
N ILE A 40 10.22 -21.99 -6.06
CA ILE A 40 10.06 -22.65 -4.76
C ILE A 40 8.79 -23.52 -4.77
N ASN A 41 7.68 -23.02 -5.30
CA ASN A 41 6.42 -23.77 -5.38
C ASN A 41 6.54 -25.00 -6.29
N ASP A 42 7.12 -24.88 -7.50
CA ASP A 42 7.31 -26.05 -8.38
C ASP A 42 8.23 -27.09 -7.74
N TYR A 43 9.27 -26.68 -7.02
CA TYR A 43 10.14 -27.61 -6.32
C TYR A 43 9.40 -28.29 -5.15
N LEU A 44 8.72 -27.52 -4.30
CA LEU A 44 7.93 -28.05 -3.18
C LEU A 44 6.88 -29.07 -3.67
N GLN A 45 6.11 -28.71 -4.70
CA GLN A 45 5.08 -29.57 -5.27
C GLN A 45 5.66 -30.90 -5.77
N ARG A 46 6.86 -30.91 -6.35
CA ARG A 46 7.51 -32.14 -6.82
C ARG A 46 7.97 -33.06 -5.70
N ILE A 47 8.32 -32.53 -4.53
CA ILE A 47 8.85 -33.35 -3.43
C ILE A 47 7.79 -33.75 -2.41
N SER A 48 6.74 -32.94 -2.22
CA SER A 48 5.72 -33.15 -1.20
C SER A 48 4.29 -33.23 -1.75
N GLY A 49 4.06 -32.78 -2.98
CA GLY A 49 2.72 -32.61 -3.54
C GLY A 49 1.95 -31.41 -2.96
N SER A 50 2.56 -30.63 -2.06
CA SER A 50 1.95 -29.43 -1.47
C SER A 50 2.22 -28.20 -2.32
N GLU A 51 1.33 -27.22 -2.21
CA GLU A 51 1.44 -25.94 -2.90
C GLU A 51 1.68 -24.79 -1.90
N ILE A 52 2.09 -23.66 -2.45
CA ILE A 52 2.32 -22.40 -1.76
C ILE A 52 1.29 -21.39 -2.24
N ILE A 53 0.75 -20.62 -1.29
CA ILE A 53 0.02 -19.39 -1.58
C ILE A 53 0.87 -18.22 -1.13
N VAL A 54 1.15 -17.30 -2.04
CA VAL A 54 1.72 -15.98 -1.76
C VAL A 54 0.63 -15.10 -1.16
N THR A 55 0.94 -14.41 -0.07
CA THR A 55 0.03 -13.48 0.60
C THR A 55 0.75 -12.14 0.87
N GLY A 56 0.11 -11.25 1.63
CA GLY A 56 0.74 -10.04 2.14
C GLY A 56 1.19 -9.08 1.05
N GLY A 57 2.34 -8.45 1.24
CA GLY A 57 2.82 -7.35 0.39
C GLY A 57 2.98 -7.75 -1.08
N LEU A 58 3.48 -8.96 -1.36
CA LEU A 58 3.74 -9.40 -2.74
C LEU A 58 2.43 -9.65 -3.52
N SER A 59 1.37 -10.08 -2.83
CA SER A 59 0.04 -10.18 -3.42
C SER A 59 -0.55 -8.79 -3.73
N ILE A 60 -0.34 -7.80 -2.86
CA ILE A 60 -0.72 -6.41 -3.14
C ILE A 60 0.04 -5.88 -4.37
N GLU A 61 1.35 -6.09 -4.44
CA GLU A 61 2.17 -5.71 -5.61
C GLU A 61 1.68 -6.38 -6.91
N PHE A 62 1.33 -7.67 -6.84
CA PHE A 62 0.76 -8.39 -7.98
C PHE A 62 -0.57 -7.77 -8.45
N TYR A 63 -1.50 -7.51 -7.53
CA TYR A 63 -2.82 -6.96 -7.87
C TYR A 63 -2.76 -5.48 -8.30
N THR A 64 -1.81 -4.71 -7.77
CA THR A 64 -1.56 -3.31 -8.16
C THR A 64 -0.68 -3.17 -9.40
N ARG A 65 -0.26 -4.28 -10.02
CA ARG A 65 0.61 -4.29 -11.21
C ARG A 65 1.93 -3.52 -10.99
N GLY A 66 2.50 -3.63 -9.79
CA GLY A 66 3.73 -2.93 -9.40
C GLY A 66 3.52 -1.57 -8.71
N GLY A 67 2.27 -1.18 -8.41
CA GLY A 67 1.98 0.04 -7.65
C GLY A 67 2.51 -0.02 -6.21
N TYR A 68 2.48 -1.20 -5.60
CA TYR A 68 3.16 -1.53 -4.34
C TYR A 68 4.53 -2.15 -4.61
N ASN A 69 5.51 -1.90 -3.74
CA ASN A 69 6.82 -2.54 -3.82
C ASN A 69 7.17 -3.19 -2.48
N THR A 70 7.47 -4.48 -2.51
CA THR A 70 7.97 -5.23 -1.35
C THR A 70 9.25 -5.98 -1.68
N GLN A 71 10.11 -6.12 -0.66
CA GLN A 71 11.24 -7.05 -0.71
C GLN A 71 10.90 -8.42 -0.10
N ASP A 72 9.84 -8.47 0.70
CA ASP A 72 9.43 -9.65 1.46
C ASP A 72 8.46 -10.52 0.66
N ILE A 73 8.61 -11.84 0.80
CA ILE A 73 7.70 -12.85 0.28
C ILE A 73 7.03 -13.55 1.47
N ASP A 74 5.72 -13.38 1.61
CA ASP A 74 4.93 -14.06 2.63
C ASP A 74 4.30 -15.32 2.06
N PHE A 75 4.60 -16.47 2.67
CA PHE A 75 4.07 -17.76 2.27
C PHE A 75 3.06 -18.33 3.24
N ILE A 76 2.12 -19.06 2.65
CA ILE A 76 1.20 -19.95 3.33
C ILE A 76 1.39 -21.36 2.75
N THR A 77 1.74 -22.35 3.57
CA THR A 77 1.79 -23.75 3.15
C THR A 77 1.81 -24.73 4.33
N PRO A 78 1.12 -25.89 4.26
CA PRO A 78 1.19 -26.92 5.30
C PRO A 78 2.51 -27.69 5.35
N ALA A 79 3.34 -27.55 4.33
CA ALA A 79 4.57 -28.30 4.17
C ALA A 79 5.80 -27.55 4.70
N GLU A 80 5.73 -27.03 5.94
CA GLU A 80 6.81 -26.22 6.55
C GLU A 80 8.18 -26.92 6.50
N LYS A 81 8.22 -28.23 6.81
CA LYS A 81 9.47 -29.00 6.84
C LYS A 81 10.08 -29.18 5.46
N GLU A 82 9.24 -29.49 4.47
CA GLU A 82 9.66 -29.66 3.09
C GLU A 82 10.03 -28.32 2.46
N LEU A 83 9.32 -27.24 2.80
CA LEU A 83 9.67 -25.88 2.41
C LEU A 83 11.06 -25.50 2.93
N ALA A 84 11.37 -25.75 4.21
CA ALA A 84 12.69 -25.48 4.77
C ALA A 84 13.81 -26.16 3.96
N LYS A 85 13.62 -27.43 3.59
CA LYS A 85 14.56 -28.16 2.73
C LYS A 85 14.69 -27.55 1.34
N VAL A 86 13.57 -27.19 0.70
CA VAL A 86 13.59 -26.53 -0.61
C VAL A 86 14.36 -25.21 -0.55
N LEU A 87 14.12 -24.40 0.49
CA LEU A 87 14.79 -23.13 0.66
C LEU A 87 16.31 -23.30 0.85
N GLU A 88 16.73 -24.25 1.70
CA GLU A 88 18.15 -24.61 1.87
C GLU A 88 18.80 -25.06 0.54
N ASP A 89 18.14 -25.95 -0.20
CA ASP A 89 18.63 -26.45 -1.49
C ASP A 89 18.75 -25.33 -2.54
N LEU A 90 17.89 -24.31 -2.48
CA LEU A 90 17.90 -23.15 -3.37
C LEU A 90 18.80 -22.00 -2.88
N GLY A 91 19.54 -22.20 -1.77
CA GLY A 91 20.55 -21.25 -1.31
C GLY A 91 20.05 -20.19 -0.31
N PHE A 92 18.84 -20.34 0.22
CA PHE A 92 18.38 -19.51 1.35
C PHE A 92 19.05 -19.94 2.66
N LYS A 93 19.23 -18.98 3.57
CA LYS A 93 19.67 -19.22 4.94
C LYS A 93 18.59 -18.81 5.91
N LYS A 94 18.36 -19.61 6.96
CA LYS A 94 17.40 -19.29 8.00
C LYS A 94 17.98 -18.28 9.00
N GLU A 95 17.27 -17.18 9.22
CA GLU A 95 17.59 -16.16 10.21
C GLU A 95 16.35 -15.84 11.05
N ALA A 96 16.31 -16.38 12.27
CA ALA A 96 15.13 -16.34 13.13
C ALA A 96 13.85 -16.86 12.43
N LYS A 97 12.88 -15.98 12.20
CA LYS A 97 11.62 -16.31 11.49
C LYS A 97 11.71 -16.14 9.97
N TYR A 98 12.81 -15.57 9.47
CA TYR A 98 13.01 -15.26 8.07
C TYR A 98 13.92 -16.29 7.37
N TRP A 99 13.79 -16.35 6.06
CA TRP A 99 14.68 -17.03 5.14
C TRP A 99 15.25 -16.00 4.16
N ILE A 100 16.57 -15.95 4.04
CA ILE A 100 17.26 -14.90 3.28
C ILE A 100 18.05 -15.52 2.15
N HIS A 101 17.81 -15.04 0.92
CA HIS A 101 18.65 -15.34 -0.24
C HIS A 101 19.54 -14.14 -0.56
N GLU A 102 20.70 -14.07 0.11
CA GLU A 102 21.62 -12.92 0.11
C GLU A 102 21.90 -12.34 -1.27
N LYS A 103 22.19 -13.19 -2.27
CA LYS A 103 22.55 -12.73 -3.62
C LYS A 103 21.43 -12.02 -4.37
N LEU A 104 20.19 -12.42 -4.11
CA LEU A 104 19.01 -11.84 -4.76
C LEU A 104 18.33 -10.80 -3.88
N GLU A 105 18.82 -10.60 -2.66
CA GLU A 105 18.26 -9.68 -1.66
C GLU A 105 16.78 -9.99 -1.37
N ILE A 106 16.42 -11.28 -1.39
CA ILE A 106 15.05 -11.75 -1.13
C ILE A 106 14.93 -12.19 0.32
N VAL A 107 13.90 -11.69 1.00
CA VAL A 107 13.49 -12.11 2.33
C VAL A 107 12.17 -12.86 2.23
N LEU A 108 12.05 -13.97 2.95
CA LEU A 108 10.86 -14.81 2.95
C LEU A 108 10.44 -15.13 4.37
N GLU A 109 9.14 -15.03 4.64
CA GLU A 109 8.51 -15.45 5.88
C GLU A 109 7.42 -16.51 5.60
N LEU A 110 7.41 -17.59 6.37
CA LEU A 110 6.26 -18.50 6.41
C LEU A 110 5.28 -17.97 7.46
N VAL A 111 4.24 -17.27 7.02
CA VAL A 111 3.31 -16.57 7.92
C VAL A 111 2.20 -17.47 8.43
N ALA A 112 1.88 -18.55 7.71
CA ALA A 112 0.90 -19.54 8.16
C ALA A 112 1.14 -20.94 7.57
N ASN A 113 0.79 -21.96 8.35
CA ASN A 113 0.88 -23.35 7.91
C ASN A 113 -0.42 -23.84 7.25
N ILE A 114 -1.52 -23.13 7.41
CA ILE A 114 -2.80 -23.47 6.76
C ILE A 114 -3.29 -22.17 6.14
N PRO A 115 -3.72 -22.17 4.87
CA PRO A 115 -4.47 -21.04 4.33
C PRO A 115 -5.71 -20.90 5.17
N PHE A 116 -5.80 -19.79 5.90
CA PHE A 116 -6.91 -19.24 6.70
C PHE A 116 -7.92 -20.28 7.23
N ASP A 117 -8.15 -20.30 8.55
CA ASP A 117 -8.98 -21.19 9.40
C ASP A 117 -10.28 -21.89 8.87
N GLY A 118 -10.64 -21.74 7.61
CA GLY A 118 -11.54 -22.56 6.82
C GLY A 118 -12.29 -21.74 5.78
N ILE A 119 -12.15 -20.41 5.83
CA ILE A 119 -12.93 -19.46 5.05
C ILE A 119 -11.99 -18.51 4.34
N TYR A 120 -11.77 -18.78 3.07
CA TYR A 120 -11.02 -17.92 2.16
C TYR A 120 -11.58 -18.07 0.75
N LYS A 121 -11.38 -17.07 -0.09
CA LYS A 121 -11.73 -17.17 -1.51
C LYS A 121 -10.64 -17.93 -2.24
N GLU A 122 -11.06 -18.71 -3.25
CA GLU A 122 -10.13 -19.50 -4.06
C GLU A 122 -8.92 -18.66 -4.56
N PRO A 123 -7.68 -19.11 -4.29
CA PRO A 123 -6.47 -18.42 -4.73
C PRO A 123 -6.41 -18.26 -6.25
N LEU A 124 -5.74 -17.19 -6.69
CA LEU A 124 -5.51 -16.95 -8.10
C LEU A 124 -4.20 -17.61 -8.55
N SER A 125 -4.27 -18.51 -9.52
CA SER A 125 -3.09 -19.14 -10.10
C SER A 125 -2.47 -18.28 -11.21
N TYR A 126 -1.15 -18.08 -11.16
CA TYR A 126 -0.35 -17.36 -12.15
C TYR A 126 0.78 -18.25 -12.65
N THR A 127 1.09 -18.16 -13.95
CA THR A 127 2.24 -18.86 -14.56
C THR A 127 3.28 -17.83 -14.97
N THR A 128 4.50 -17.95 -14.42
CA THR A 128 5.60 -17.04 -14.72
C THR A 128 6.17 -17.28 -16.12
N GLN A 129 7.02 -16.36 -16.58
CA GLN A 129 7.77 -16.52 -17.83
C GLN A 129 8.67 -17.77 -17.87
N ASP A 130 9.08 -18.27 -16.69
CA ASP A 130 9.89 -19.49 -16.55
C ASP A 130 9.04 -20.78 -16.71
N GLY A 131 7.73 -20.64 -16.88
CA GLY A 131 6.76 -21.73 -17.05
C GLY A 131 6.33 -22.39 -15.75
N PHE A 132 6.67 -21.81 -14.59
CA PHE A 132 6.30 -22.30 -13.27
C PHE A 132 5.04 -21.61 -12.76
N LYS A 133 4.25 -22.33 -11.97
CA LYS A 133 3.01 -21.82 -11.38
C LYS A 133 3.22 -21.35 -9.95
N ILE A 134 2.47 -20.33 -9.55
CA ILE A 134 2.33 -19.88 -8.17
C ILE A 134 0.90 -19.41 -7.93
N ASN A 135 0.40 -19.59 -6.70
CA ASN A 135 -0.92 -19.10 -6.31
C ASN A 135 -0.76 -17.85 -5.45
N PHE A 136 -1.65 -16.88 -5.63
CA PHE A 136 -1.77 -15.69 -4.78
C PHE A 136 -3.09 -15.76 -4.01
N SER A 137 -3.07 -15.33 -2.74
CA SER A 137 -4.28 -15.09 -1.96
C SER A 137 -5.24 -14.22 -2.75
N ASN A 138 -6.52 -14.54 -2.71
CA ASN A 138 -7.51 -13.86 -3.54
C ASN A 138 -7.55 -12.35 -3.23
N VAL A 139 -7.84 -11.52 -4.24
CA VAL A 139 -7.95 -10.07 -4.08
C VAL A 139 -8.96 -9.66 -3.01
N ASN A 140 -10.03 -10.44 -2.81
CA ASN A 140 -10.99 -10.23 -1.73
C ASN A 140 -10.34 -10.37 -0.35
N ASP A 141 -9.54 -11.42 -0.15
CA ASP A 141 -8.83 -11.66 1.10
C ASP A 141 -7.73 -10.61 1.33
N MET A 142 -7.13 -10.11 0.26
CA MET A 142 -6.17 -9.00 0.33
C MET A 142 -6.85 -7.69 0.72
N LEU A 143 -8.04 -7.41 0.21
CA LEU A 143 -8.83 -6.25 0.62
C LEU A 143 -9.19 -6.35 2.11
N ILE A 144 -9.65 -7.52 2.58
CA ILE A 144 -9.94 -7.79 3.99
C ILE A 144 -8.69 -7.55 4.85
N ASP A 145 -7.54 -8.06 4.44
CA ASP A 145 -6.27 -7.86 5.14
C ASP A 145 -5.89 -6.37 5.25
N ARG A 146 -6.09 -5.58 4.17
CA ARG A 146 -5.83 -4.14 4.21
C ARG A 146 -6.81 -3.39 5.13
N ILE A 147 -8.09 -3.76 5.13
CA ILE A 147 -9.11 -3.19 6.04
C ILE A 147 -8.76 -3.50 7.49
N ARG A 148 -8.39 -4.75 7.79
CA ARG A 148 -7.97 -5.16 9.13
C ARG A 148 -6.74 -4.43 9.61
N GLY A 149 -5.77 -4.18 8.73
CA GLY A 149 -4.58 -3.42 9.08
C GLY A 149 -4.84 -1.94 9.37
N LEU A 150 -5.83 -1.33 8.71
CA LEU A 150 -6.30 0.00 9.06
C LEU A 150 -6.92 0.03 10.45
N LEU A 151 -7.85 -0.88 10.74
CA LEU A 151 -8.64 -0.86 11.96
C LEU A 151 -7.85 -1.33 13.20
N HIS A 152 -7.20 -2.49 13.10
CA HIS A 152 -6.61 -3.16 14.27
C HIS A 152 -5.15 -2.78 14.53
N TRP A 153 -4.43 -2.34 13.50
CA TRP A 153 -3.00 -2.01 13.60
C TRP A 153 -2.68 -0.55 13.27
N GLY A 154 -3.65 0.23 12.80
CA GLY A 154 -3.46 1.65 12.51
C GLY A 154 -2.50 1.93 11.34
N TYR A 155 -2.32 0.98 10.43
CA TYR A 155 -1.43 1.12 9.27
C TYR A 155 -2.06 2.03 8.22
N LYS A 156 -1.94 3.35 8.44
CA LYS A 156 -2.58 4.40 7.62
C LYS A 156 -2.34 4.23 6.11
N ASP A 157 -1.13 3.85 5.71
CA ASP A 157 -0.74 3.66 4.31
C ASP A 157 -1.53 2.54 3.61
N TYR A 158 -2.21 1.65 4.37
CA TYR A 158 -3.05 0.60 3.80
C TYR A 158 -4.25 1.14 3.04
N GLY A 159 -4.73 2.33 3.40
CA GLY A 159 -5.91 2.93 2.77
C GLY A 159 -5.71 3.21 1.28
N LYS A 160 -4.51 3.63 0.88
CA LYS A 160 -4.17 3.82 -0.54
C LYS A 160 -4.39 2.51 -1.31
N TRP A 161 -3.92 1.39 -0.74
CA TRP A 161 -4.04 0.09 -1.37
C TRP A 161 -5.48 -0.44 -1.35
N VAL A 162 -6.29 -0.10 -0.36
CA VAL A 162 -7.74 -0.35 -0.40
C VAL A 162 -8.36 0.32 -1.62
N LEU A 163 -8.08 1.62 -1.85
CA LEU A 163 -8.59 2.33 -3.02
C LEU A 163 -8.07 1.77 -4.34
N GLU A 164 -6.78 1.45 -4.42
CA GLU A 164 -6.17 0.93 -5.64
C GLU A 164 -6.71 -0.47 -5.99
N LEU A 165 -6.96 -1.31 -4.98
CA LEU A 165 -7.63 -2.61 -5.17
C LEU A 165 -9.09 -2.44 -5.62
N LEU A 166 -9.84 -1.53 -5.00
CA LEU A 166 -11.19 -1.18 -5.45
C LEU A 166 -11.16 -0.69 -6.91
N GLU A 167 -10.22 0.18 -7.27
CA GLU A 167 -10.11 0.74 -8.61
C GLU A 167 -9.79 -0.30 -9.68
N LEU A 168 -8.80 -1.15 -9.43
CA LEU A 168 -8.31 -2.12 -10.40
C LEU A 168 -9.18 -3.38 -10.49
N HIS A 169 -9.91 -3.73 -9.41
CA HIS A 169 -10.57 -5.02 -9.27
C HIS A 169 -12.03 -4.95 -8.83
N TYR A 170 -12.70 -3.78 -8.85
CA TYR A 170 -14.08 -3.61 -8.39
C TYR A 170 -15.02 -4.74 -8.85
N GLU A 171 -15.01 -5.04 -10.15
CA GLU A 171 -15.87 -6.05 -10.78
C GLU A 171 -15.51 -7.50 -10.40
N ALA A 172 -14.28 -7.73 -9.90
CA ALA A 172 -13.81 -9.03 -9.44
C ALA A 172 -14.01 -9.24 -7.93
N LEU A 173 -14.38 -8.18 -7.20
CA LEU A 173 -14.70 -8.26 -5.78
C LEU A 173 -16.07 -8.92 -5.58
N ASP A 174 -16.13 -9.81 -4.61
CA ASP A 174 -17.34 -10.48 -4.17
C ASP A 174 -17.82 -9.81 -2.90
N PHE A 175 -18.70 -8.82 -3.05
CA PHE A 175 -19.20 -8.04 -1.92
C PHE A 175 -20.05 -8.86 -0.95
N ASP A 176 -20.69 -9.94 -1.39
CA ASP A 176 -21.41 -10.84 -0.48
C ASP A 176 -20.41 -11.55 0.42
N TYR A 177 -19.33 -12.09 -0.15
CA TYR A 177 -18.23 -12.69 0.59
C TYR A 177 -17.53 -11.68 1.53
N LEU A 178 -17.17 -10.49 1.05
CA LEU A 178 -16.54 -9.45 1.87
C LEU A 178 -17.41 -9.09 3.07
N ASN A 179 -18.71 -8.92 2.84
CA ASN A 179 -19.67 -8.71 3.91
C ASN A 179 -19.60 -9.89 4.89
N GLU A 180 -19.80 -11.13 4.45
CA GLU A 180 -19.77 -12.29 5.36
C GLU A 180 -18.49 -12.41 6.21
N GLN A 181 -17.33 -11.99 5.68
CA GLN A 181 -16.05 -12.09 6.38
C GLN A 181 -15.72 -10.95 7.34
N LEU A 182 -16.23 -9.74 7.07
CA LEU A 182 -15.88 -8.55 7.84
C LEU A 182 -16.83 -8.36 9.04
N SER A 183 -16.26 -7.95 10.18
CA SER A 183 -17.06 -7.46 11.33
C SER A 183 -17.83 -6.19 10.97
N ASP A 184 -18.81 -5.79 11.79
CA ASP A 184 -19.55 -4.55 11.57
C ASP A 184 -18.61 -3.33 11.51
N GLU A 185 -17.61 -3.23 12.40
CA GLU A 185 -16.63 -2.13 12.36
C GLU A 185 -15.72 -2.18 11.12
N GLU A 186 -15.33 -3.38 10.69
CA GLU A 186 -14.51 -3.56 9.49
C GLU A 186 -15.30 -3.18 8.21
N ARG A 187 -16.61 -3.52 8.16
CA ARG A 187 -17.51 -3.13 7.08
C ARG A 187 -17.71 -1.62 7.02
N GLU A 188 -17.82 -0.93 8.16
CA GLU A 188 -17.91 0.53 8.19
C GLU A 188 -16.68 1.18 7.52
N ILE A 189 -15.48 0.63 7.71
CA ILE A 189 -14.28 1.09 7.01
C ILE A 189 -14.40 0.81 5.51
N LEU A 190 -14.78 -0.41 5.11
CA LEU A 190 -14.97 -0.73 3.69
C LEU A 190 -15.99 0.22 3.02
N ASP A 191 -17.12 0.49 3.66
CA ASP A 191 -18.16 1.41 3.18
C ASP A 191 -17.63 2.85 3.02
N GLN A 192 -16.75 3.31 3.92
CA GLN A 192 -16.08 4.61 3.77
C GLN A 192 -15.23 4.65 2.50
N TYR A 193 -14.45 3.60 2.24
CA TYR A 193 -13.61 3.52 1.04
C TYR A 193 -14.43 3.30 -0.24
N ILE A 194 -15.54 2.57 -0.18
CA ILE A 194 -16.50 2.45 -1.29
C ILE A 194 -17.13 3.81 -1.58
N LYS A 195 -17.50 4.60 -0.57
CA LYS A 195 -18.00 5.97 -0.80
C LYS A 195 -16.96 6.85 -1.48
N ILE A 196 -15.71 6.82 -1.02
CA ILE A 196 -14.61 7.54 -1.66
C ILE A 196 -14.43 7.07 -3.11
N TYR A 197 -14.51 5.76 -3.35
CA TYR A 197 -14.44 5.16 -4.67
C TYR A 197 -15.62 5.55 -5.58
N ASP A 198 -16.87 5.48 -5.10
CA ASP A 198 -18.10 5.77 -5.85
C ASP A 198 -18.26 7.27 -6.10
N ALA A 199 -17.75 8.10 -5.20
CA ALA A 199 -17.64 9.54 -5.35
C ALA A 199 -16.56 9.95 -6.36
N LYS A 200 -16.38 9.19 -7.47
CA LYS A 200 -15.57 9.56 -8.66
C LYS A 200 -16.04 10.88 -9.25
N GLY A 201 -15.66 11.95 -8.56
CA GLY A 201 -16.23 13.28 -8.59
C GLY A 201 -15.37 14.22 -7.76
N ALA A 202 -14.06 14.10 -7.93
CA ALA A 202 -12.97 15.04 -7.63
C ALA A 202 -12.81 15.62 -6.21
N SER A 203 -13.79 15.64 -5.30
CA SER A 203 -13.60 16.28 -3.98
C SER A 203 -13.21 15.29 -2.88
N GLU A 204 -13.91 14.15 -2.74
CA GLU A 204 -13.62 13.22 -1.63
C GLU A 204 -12.31 12.44 -1.83
N TYR A 205 -12.06 11.94 -3.04
CA TYR A 205 -10.79 11.31 -3.39
C TYR A 205 -9.60 12.28 -3.29
N PHE A 206 -9.79 13.53 -3.76
CA PHE A 206 -8.80 14.59 -3.63
C PHE A 206 -8.52 14.87 -2.15
N ASN A 207 -9.56 15.05 -1.33
CA ASN A 207 -9.42 15.31 0.11
C ASN A 207 -8.69 14.17 0.83
N TYR A 208 -9.04 12.93 0.52
CA TYR A 208 -8.35 11.74 1.04
C TYR A 208 -6.87 11.74 0.63
N SER A 209 -6.57 11.97 -0.65
CA SER A 209 -5.21 11.98 -1.19
C SER A 209 -4.35 13.09 -0.59
N ILE A 210 -4.92 14.27 -0.31
CA ILE A 210 -4.27 15.34 0.44
C ILE A 210 -3.88 14.85 1.84
N LYS A 211 -4.80 14.24 2.58
CA LYS A 211 -4.54 13.73 3.95
C LYS A 211 -3.44 12.67 3.96
N GLN A 212 -3.46 11.73 3.01
CA GLN A 212 -2.41 10.73 2.85
C GLN A 212 -1.03 11.36 2.62
N LYS A 213 -0.93 12.35 1.72
CA LYS A 213 0.33 13.07 1.47
C LYS A 213 0.83 13.87 2.68
N LEU A 214 -0.08 14.38 3.50
CA LEU A 214 0.26 15.04 4.76
C LEU A 214 0.83 14.03 5.78
N ASP A 215 0.18 12.88 5.93
CA ASP A 215 0.62 11.79 6.80
C ASP A 215 1.98 11.23 6.37
N GLU A 216 2.18 10.93 5.09
CA GLU A 216 3.48 10.48 4.51
C GLU A 216 4.63 11.45 4.86
N LYS A 217 4.36 12.75 4.86
CA LYS A 217 5.34 13.80 5.14
C LYS A 217 5.42 14.17 6.63
N ASN A 218 4.70 13.46 7.51
CA ASN A 218 4.60 13.72 8.95
C ASN A 218 4.21 15.18 9.29
N ILE A 219 3.29 15.75 8.50
CA ILE A 219 2.81 17.11 8.72
C ILE A 219 1.68 17.07 9.74
N LEU A 220 1.85 17.80 10.85
CA LEU A 220 0.83 17.89 11.88
C LEU A 220 -0.34 18.78 11.41
N TYR A 221 -1.55 18.24 11.49
CA TYR A 221 -2.78 18.98 11.25
C TYR A 221 -3.88 18.56 12.24
N SER A 222 -4.88 19.41 12.40
CA SER A 222 -6.15 19.08 13.04
C SER A 222 -7.25 19.08 11.99
N GLU A 223 -8.16 18.12 12.05
CA GLU A 223 -9.24 17.98 11.09
C GLU A 223 -10.56 18.43 11.72
N SER A 224 -11.34 19.18 10.96
CA SER A 224 -12.73 19.50 11.26
C SER A 224 -13.57 19.10 10.06
N ASP A 225 -14.46 18.12 10.24
CA ASP A 225 -15.31 17.58 9.19
C ASP A 225 -16.78 17.68 9.59
N GLU A 226 -17.49 18.61 8.96
CA GLU A 226 -18.92 18.84 9.12
C GLU A 226 -19.66 18.54 7.81
N THR A 227 -20.99 18.39 7.88
CA THR A 227 -21.83 18.01 6.73
C THR A 227 -21.64 18.93 5.52
N GLU A 228 -21.43 20.24 5.72
CA GLU A 228 -21.33 21.24 4.66
C GLU A 228 -19.90 21.78 4.46
N PHE A 229 -19.00 21.57 5.43
CA PHE A 229 -17.68 22.17 5.46
C PHE A 229 -16.64 21.20 6.04
N SER A 230 -15.48 21.14 5.39
CA SER A 230 -14.37 20.29 5.83
C SER A 230 -13.08 21.07 5.67
N PHE A 231 -12.24 21.14 6.70
CA PHE A 231 -10.94 21.80 6.61
C PHE A 231 -9.89 21.16 7.51
N LEU A 232 -8.62 21.37 7.12
CA LEU A 232 -7.45 20.97 7.89
C LEU A 232 -6.78 22.21 8.46
N ALA A 233 -6.58 22.28 9.78
CA ALA A 233 -5.87 23.35 10.46
C ALA A 233 -4.42 22.98 10.72
N PHE A 234 -3.50 23.91 10.50
CA PHE A 234 -2.06 23.72 10.62
C PHE A 234 -1.44 24.79 11.52
N PRO A 235 -0.49 24.44 12.39
CA PRO A 235 0.22 25.42 13.21
C PRO A 235 1.24 26.22 12.38
N LEU A 236 1.34 27.52 12.66
CA LEU A 236 2.31 28.42 12.04
C LEU A 236 3.60 28.56 12.87
N LYS A 237 4.74 28.68 12.18
CA LYS A 237 6.06 28.93 12.80
C LYS A 237 6.21 30.39 13.21
N ASN A 238 7.07 30.64 14.20
CA ASN A 238 7.34 31.98 14.75
C ASN A 238 7.77 32.96 13.64
N GLY A 239 6.99 34.02 13.45
CA GLY A 239 7.13 35.00 12.36
C GLY A 239 5.79 35.32 11.68
N ALA A 240 4.99 34.30 11.36
CA ALA A 240 3.63 34.47 10.82
C ALA A 240 2.58 34.75 11.91
N LYS A 241 2.89 34.36 13.16
CA LYS A 241 2.01 34.49 14.34
C LYS A 241 1.53 35.92 14.62
N THR A 242 2.23 36.96 14.15
CA THR A 242 1.89 38.35 14.49
C THR A 242 0.87 38.99 13.53
N ASP A 243 0.65 38.39 12.35
CA ASP A 243 -0.15 39.02 11.28
C ASP A 243 -1.39 38.21 10.87
N ILE A 244 -1.37 36.88 11.06
CA ILE A 244 -2.46 35.95 10.64
C ILE A 244 -2.78 34.89 11.71
N GLY A 245 -2.37 35.17 12.95
CA GLY A 245 -2.54 34.29 14.09
C GLY A 245 -1.70 33.01 14.08
N PRO A 246 -1.90 32.10 15.05
CA PRO A 246 -1.09 30.90 15.24
C PRO A 246 -1.40 29.74 14.28
N TYR A 247 -2.47 29.82 13.49
CA TYR A 247 -2.92 28.75 12.62
C TYR A 247 -3.34 29.27 11.24
N PHE A 248 -3.30 28.38 10.24
CA PHE A 248 -4.03 28.57 8.99
C PHE A 248 -4.76 27.28 8.65
N GLY A 249 -5.80 27.37 7.83
CA GLY A 249 -6.59 26.23 7.38
C GLY A 249 -6.49 25.99 5.88
N LEU A 250 -6.67 24.74 5.47
CA LEU A 250 -6.94 24.32 4.10
C LEU A 250 -8.39 23.86 4.05
N LEU A 251 -9.25 24.64 3.40
CA LEU A 251 -10.65 24.28 3.16
C LEU A 251 -10.69 23.21 2.06
N LEU A 252 -11.28 22.07 2.38
CA LEU A 252 -11.43 20.90 1.51
C LEU A 252 -12.84 20.82 0.90
N LYS A 253 -13.87 21.25 1.65
CA LYS A 253 -15.28 21.30 1.21
C LYS A 253 -15.90 22.66 1.53
N PRO A 254 -16.72 23.28 0.64
CA PRO A 254 -17.20 22.75 -0.64
C PRO A 254 -16.22 22.91 -1.82
N ASN A 255 -15.21 23.75 -1.69
CA ASN A 255 -14.18 23.95 -2.72
C ASN A 255 -12.86 24.29 -2.05
N LEU A 256 -11.76 23.91 -2.71
CA LEU A 256 -10.41 24.20 -2.23
C LEU A 256 -10.23 25.69 -1.93
N GLY A 257 -9.65 25.98 -0.77
CA GLY A 257 -9.38 27.35 -0.35
C GLY A 257 -8.44 27.41 0.84
N ILE A 258 -7.91 28.59 1.10
CA ILE A 258 -7.11 28.85 2.30
C ILE A 258 -7.97 29.59 3.31
N LEU A 259 -7.83 29.21 4.57
CA LEU A 259 -8.41 29.90 5.70
C LEU A 259 -7.28 30.53 6.52
N LEU A 260 -7.45 31.77 6.96
CA LEU A 260 -6.55 32.41 7.91
C LEU A 260 -7.26 32.56 9.25
N TYR A 261 -6.53 32.37 10.34
CA TYR A 261 -7.09 32.51 11.66
C TYR A 261 -7.14 34.00 12.05
N ASN A 262 -8.33 34.48 12.39
CA ASN A 262 -8.56 35.80 12.95
C ASN A 262 -8.55 35.71 14.48
N GLU A 263 -7.55 36.32 15.11
CA GLU A 263 -7.39 36.31 16.58
C GLU A 263 -8.46 37.14 17.32
N ASP A 264 -9.00 38.19 16.69
CA ASP A 264 -9.99 39.07 17.30
C ASP A 264 -11.35 38.38 17.44
N ASP A 265 -11.72 37.59 16.42
CA ASP A 265 -13.01 36.89 16.36
C ASP A 265 -12.92 35.39 16.73
N ASP A 266 -11.71 34.85 16.97
CA ASP A 266 -11.44 33.42 17.24
C ASP A 266 -12.04 32.50 16.16
N THR A 267 -11.90 32.89 14.89
CA THR A 267 -12.47 32.15 13.75
C THR A 267 -11.54 32.07 12.55
N PHE A 268 -11.83 31.12 11.65
CA PHE A 268 -11.16 30.99 10.36
C PHE A 268 -11.91 31.78 9.28
N GLU A 269 -11.20 32.65 8.58
CA GLU A 269 -11.73 33.43 7.46
C GLU A 269 -11.16 32.94 6.13
N ARG A 270 -12.04 32.73 5.15
CA ARG A 270 -11.62 32.30 3.81
C ARG A 270 -10.95 33.45 3.07
N VAL A 271 -9.76 33.16 2.53
CA VAL A 271 -9.04 34.07 1.63
C VAL A 271 -9.03 33.54 0.21
N GLU A 272 -8.91 34.45 -0.77
CA GLU A 272 -8.81 34.08 -2.19
C GLU A 272 -7.57 33.20 -2.44
N SER A 273 -7.70 32.21 -3.33
CA SER A 273 -6.63 31.25 -3.64
C SER A 273 -5.37 31.91 -4.24
N THR A 274 -5.54 33.05 -4.92
CA THR A 274 -4.45 33.90 -5.44
C THR A 274 -3.54 34.44 -4.34
N ILE A 275 -4.00 34.47 -3.09
CA ILE A 275 -3.23 34.93 -1.93
C ILE A 275 -2.23 33.85 -1.48
N LEU A 276 -2.40 32.58 -1.87
CA LEU A 276 -1.48 31.51 -1.48
C LEU A 276 -0.05 31.75 -1.97
N ILE A 277 0.13 32.24 -3.20
CA ILE A 277 1.45 32.64 -3.72
C ILE A 277 2.06 33.72 -2.84
N HIS A 278 1.25 34.70 -2.42
CA HIS A 278 1.71 35.79 -1.57
C HIS A 278 2.04 35.31 -0.13
N LEU A 279 1.29 34.35 0.40
CA LEU A 279 1.59 33.70 1.68
C LEU A 279 2.90 32.91 1.61
N ILE A 280 3.18 32.25 0.49
CA ILE A 280 4.45 31.56 0.24
C ILE A 280 5.61 32.56 0.18
N GLU A 281 5.47 33.64 -0.58
CA GLU A 281 6.50 34.69 -0.67
C GLU A 281 6.78 35.35 0.69
N LYS A 282 5.74 35.60 1.47
CA LYS A 282 5.84 36.30 2.76
C LYS A 282 6.30 35.41 3.91
N TYR A 283 5.82 34.17 3.97
CA TYR A 283 6.00 33.29 5.13
C TYR A 283 6.74 31.98 4.83
N GLY A 284 6.80 31.55 3.57
CA GLY A 284 7.46 30.31 3.15
C GLY A 284 6.72 29.06 3.66
N GLU A 285 7.32 28.37 4.63
CA GLU A 285 6.75 27.16 5.21
C GLU A 285 5.71 27.46 6.30
N PRO A 286 4.62 26.67 6.40
CA PRO A 286 4.34 25.44 5.66
C PRO A 286 3.55 25.60 4.34
N PHE A 287 3.23 26.83 3.92
CA PHE A 287 2.40 27.09 2.73
C PHE A 287 2.97 26.48 1.44
N ALA A 288 4.29 26.56 1.26
CA ALA A 288 4.97 25.98 0.09
C ALA A 288 4.79 24.45 0.03
N THR A 289 4.92 23.77 1.17
CA THR A 289 4.69 22.32 1.26
C THR A 289 3.24 21.96 0.95
N ILE A 290 2.26 22.72 1.47
CA ILE A 290 0.84 22.47 1.20
C ILE A 290 0.50 22.65 -0.29
N LEU A 291 1.00 23.72 -0.93
CA LEU A 291 0.80 23.92 -2.37
C LEU A 291 1.36 22.75 -3.18
N LYS A 292 2.57 22.29 -2.85
CA LYS A 292 3.18 21.16 -3.54
C LYS A 292 2.36 19.88 -3.39
N ILE A 293 1.80 19.62 -2.21
CA ILE A 293 0.91 18.47 -1.98
C ILE A 293 -0.36 18.57 -2.84
N ILE A 294 -0.97 19.76 -2.88
CA ILE A 294 -2.14 20.03 -3.73
C ILE A 294 -1.82 19.76 -5.19
N GLU A 295 -0.70 20.27 -5.70
CA GLU A 295 -0.24 20.01 -7.07
C GLU A 295 0.00 18.52 -7.31
N GLU A 296 0.74 17.83 -6.43
CA GLU A 296 1.00 16.39 -6.50
C GLU A 296 -0.30 15.57 -6.59
N VAL A 297 -1.35 15.96 -5.87
CA VAL A 297 -2.65 15.28 -5.93
C VAL A 297 -3.42 15.65 -7.21
N SER A 298 -3.48 16.94 -7.56
CA SER A 298 -4.21 17.42 -8.75
C SER A 298 -3.64 16.93 -10.08
N TYR A 299 -2.37 16.54 -10.15
CA TYR A 299 -1.76 15.98 -11.38
C TYR A 299 -2.00 14.47 -11.56
N ASN A 300 -2.51 13.78 -10.55
CA ASN A 300 -2.79 12.34 -10.58
C ASN A 300 -4.29 12.01 -10.80
N ASP A 301 -5.15 13.03 -10.91
CA ASP A 301 -6.57 12.97 -11.32
C ASP A 301 -6.74 13.33 -12.81
#